data_AF-A0A0P7G917-F1
#
_entry.id   AF-A0A0P7G917-F1
#
_cell.length_a   1.000
_cell.length_b   1.000
_cell.length_c   1.000
_cell.angle_alpha   90.00
_cell.angle_beta   90.00
_cell.angle_gamma   90.00
#
_symmetry.space_group_name_H-M   'P 1'
#
loop_
_entity.id
_entity.type
_entity.pdbx_description
1 polymer ?
#
loop_
_entity_poly.entity_id
_entity_poly.type
_entity_poly.pdbx_seq_one_letter_code
_entity_poly.pdbx_strand_id
1 'polypeptide(L)'
;MIVADPMLATGSTMCTVLENVLDAADDEPEDLFVLSAVSAPEGLIRVNEEFPEADLLTVSIDDELNDEGFIVPGLGDAGDRSFRTT
;
A
#
# COMPACT_ATOMS: atom_id res chain seq x y z
N MET A 1 -6.40 -13.20 4.33
CA MET A 1 -5.00 -12.73 4.31
C MET A 1 -4.97 -11.22 4.50
N ILE A 2 -3.96 -10.70 5.21
CA ILE A 2 -3.76 -9.26 5.38
C ILE A 2 -2.33 -8.93 4.97
N VAL A 3 -2.17 -8.01 4.02
CA VAL A 3 -0.89 -7.41 3.66
C VAL A 3 -0.94 -5.95 4.09
N ALA A 4 0.05 -5.52 4.87
CA ALA A 4 0.04 -4.20 5.48
C ALA A 4 1.34 -3.44 5.22
N ASP A 5 1.20 -2.16 4.88
CA ASP A 5 2.29 -1.20 4.74
C ASP A 5 1.85 0.14 5.34
N PRO A 6 2.63 0.80 6.21
CA PRO A 6 2.27 2.12 6.71
C PRO A 6 1.93 3.13 5.61
N MET A 7 2.57 3.06 4.43
CA MET A 7 2.34 4.02 3.34
C MET A 7 2.03 3.32 2.02
N LEU A 8 0.90 3.68 1.41
CA LEU A 8 0.57 3.27 0.05
C LEU A 8 0.75 4.45 -0.91
N ALA A 9 1.99 4.65 -1.37
CA ALA A 9 2.35 5.73 -2.30
C ALA A 9 1.98 5.37 -3.75
N THR A 10 2.92 4.89 -4.55
CA THR A 10 2.68 4.53 -5.97
C THR A 10 1.92 3.21 -6.15
N GLY A 11 1.74 2.43 -5.09
CA GLY A 11 1.17 1.08 -5.14
C GLY A 11 2.10 0.00 -5.69
N SER A 12 3.23 0.35 -6.33
CA SER A 12 4.10 -0.62 -7.01
C SER A 12 4.62 -1.72 -6.08
N THR A 13 5.11 -1.36 -4.89
CA THR A 13 5.63 -2.34 -3.92
C THR A 13 4.52 -3.27 -3.45
N MET A 14 3.33 -2.72 -3.19
CA MET A 14 2.18 -3.50 -2.74
C MET A 14 1.74 -4.51 -3.81
N CYS A 15 1.63 -4.09 -5.07
CA CYS A 15 1.28 -5.00 -6.17
C CYS A 15 2.28 -6.15 -6.31
N THR A 16 3.59 -5.84 -6.28
CA THR A 16 4.63 -6.89 -6.33
C THR A 16 4.53 -7.83 -5.12
N VAL A 17 4.30 -7.32 -3.92
CA VAL A 17 4.14 -8.16 -2.73
C VAL A 17 2.91 -9.06 -2.88
N LEU A 18 1.76 -8.52 -3.29
CA LEU A 18 0.52 -9.26 -3.49
C LEU A 18 0.69 -10.40 -4.49
N GLU A 19 1.29 -10.13 -5.66
CA GLU A 19 1.61 -11.14 -6.66
C GLU A 19 2.45 -12.28 -6.06
N ASN A 20 3.53 -11.95 -5.35
CA ASN A 20 4.42 -12.95 -4.77
C ASN A 20 3.77 -13.78 -3.65
N VAL A 21 2.94 -13.15 -2.80
CA VAL A 21 2.31 -13.89 -1.69
C VAL A 21 1.13 -14.74 -2.16
N LEU A 22 0.40 -14.31 -3.19
CA LEU A 22 -0.68 -15.09 -3.78
C LEU A 22 -0.11 -16.27 -4.59
N ASP A 23 0.94 -16.05 -5.38
CA ASP A 23 1.63 -17.12 -6.12
C ASP A 23 2.23 -18.19 -5.19
N ALA A 24 2.69 -17.78 -4.01
CA ALA A 24 3.26 -18.69 -3.02
C ALA A 24 2.22 -19.36 -2.12
N ALA A 25 0.95 -18.94 -2.18
CA ALA A 25 -0.11 -19.53 -1.36
C ALA A 25 -0.52 -20.90 -1.93
N ASP A 26 -0.70 -21.90 -1.04
CA ASP A 26 -1.19 -23.22 -1.44
C ASP A 26 -2.63 -23.16 -1.97
N ASP A 27 -3.44 -22.23 -1.46
CA ASP A 27 -4.83 -21.97 -1.82
C ASP A 27 -5.11 -20.46 -1.81
N GLU A 28 -6.09 -20.03 -2.59
CA GLU A 28 -6.54 -18.63 -2.64
C GLU A 28 -7.21 -18.23 -1.31
N PRO A 29 -6.86 -17.07 -0.71
CA PRO A 29 -7.43 -16.66 0.56
C PRO A 29 -8.92 -16.31 0.41
N GLU A 30 -9.76 -16.76 1.35
CA GLU A 30 -11.20 -16.43 1.37
C GLU A 30 -11.46 -14.92 1.42
N ASP A 31 -10.65 -14.19 2.19
CA ASP A 31 -10.67 -12.73 2.27
C ASP A 31 -9.25 -12.18 2.02
N LEU A 32 -9.12 -11.08 1.29
CA LEU A 32 -7.85 -10.40 1.05
C LEU A 32 -7.96 -8.93 1.45
N PHE A 33 -7.18 -8.50 2.44
CA PHE A 33 -7.13 -7.10 2.88
C PHE A 33 -5.75 -6.49 2.61
N VAL A 34 -5.77 -5.29 2.03
CA VAL A 34 -4.61 -4.40 1.93
C VAL A 34 -4.80 -3.26 2.91
N LEU A 35 -3.93 -3.20 3.92
CA LEU A 35 -4.05 -2.23 5.01
C LEU A 35 -2.94 -1.18 4.95
N SER A 36 -3.31 0.09 4.98
CA SER A 36 -2.36 1.20 5.09
C SER A 36 -2.79 2.30 6.06
N ALA A 37 -1.83 3.05 6.62
CA ALA A 37 -2.16 4.20 7.45
C ALA A 37 -2.44 5.43 6.58
N VAL A 38 -1.60 5.70 5.58
CA VAL A 38 -1.76 6.84 4.66
C VAL A 38 -1.56 6.37 3.23
N SER A 39 -2.45 6.80 2.33
CA SER A 39 -2.38 6.45 0.92
C SER A 39 -2.45 7.68 0.02
N ALA A 40 -1.86 7.58 -1.15
CA ALA A 40 -2.15 8.46 -2.28
C ALA A 40 -3.21 7.83 -3.20
N PRO A 41 -4.03 8.64 -3.90
CA PRO A 41 -5.06 8.13 -4.80
C PRO A 41 -4.50 7.20 -5.89
N GLU A 42 -3.32 7.51 -6.42
CA GLU A 42 -2.65 6.75 -7.47
C GLU A 42 -2.34 5.31 -7.03
N GLY A 43 -1.86 5.15 -5.79
CA GLY A 43 -1.57 3.84 -5.23
C GLY A 43 -2.82 3.00 -5.01
N LEU A 44 -3.90 3.62 -4.51
CA LEU A 44 -5.19 2.95 -4.31
C LEU A 44 -5.80 2.50 -5.64
N ILE A 45 -5.81 3.38 -6.64
CA ILE A 45 -6.32 3.07 -7.99
C ILE A 45 -5.53 1.89 -8.57
N ARG A 46 -4.19 1.96 -8.53
CA ARG A 46 -3.34 0.91 -9.06
C ARG A 46 -3.61 -0.45 -8.43
N VAL A 47 -3.64 -0.52 -7.09
CA VAL A 47 -3.88 -1.80 -6.39
C VAL A 47 -5.29 -2.32 -6.69
N ASN A 48 -6.30 -1.44 -6.73
CA ASN A 48 -7.67 -1.83 -7.07
C ASN A 48 -7.81 -2.33 -8.52
N GLU A 49 -7.03 -1.78 -9.46
CA GLU A 49 -7.02 -2.22 -10.86
C GLU A 49 -6.31 -3.56 -11.05
N GLU A 50 -5.18 -3.78 -10.35
CA GLU A 50 -4.39 -5.01 -10.46
C GLU A 50 -4.97 -6.16 -9.61
N PHE A 51 -5.57 -5.87 -8.46
CA PHE A 51 -6.12 -6.84 -7.49
C PHE A 51 -7.55 -6.43 -7.05
N PRO A 52 -8.54 -6.49 -7.95
CA PRO A 52 -9.91 -6.03 -7.68
C PRO A 52 -10.65 -6.82 -6.58
N GLU A 53 -10.16 -8.00 -6.22
CA GLU A 53 -10.64 -8.84 -5.12
C GLU A 53 -10.11 -8.40 -3.74
N ALA A 54 -9.12 -7.52 -3.69
CA ALA A 54 -8.56 -7.03 -2.44
C ALA A 54 -9.40 -5.88 -1.85
N ASP A 55 -9.82 -6.03 -0.59
CA ASP A 55 -10.41 -4.95 0.19
C ASP A 55 -9.31 -3.98 0.66
N LEU A 56 -9.36 -2.75 0.13
CA LEU A 56 -8.44 -1.67 0.49
C LEU A 56 -8.94 -0.93 1.74
N LEU A 57 -8.22 -1.08 2.85
CA LEU A 57 -8.50 -0.39 4.10
C LEU A 57 -7.39 0.63 4.39
N THR A 58 -7.75 1.92 4.38
CA THR A 58 -6.80 2.99 4.69
C THR A 58 -7.35 4.00 5.70
N VAL A 59 -6.50 4.55 6.56
CA VAL A 59 -6.92 5.50 7.60
C VAL A 59 -7.06 6.92 7.05
N SER A 60 -6.12 7.36 6.21
CA SER A 60 -6.23 8.63 5.48
C SER A 60 -5.82 8.49 4.01
N ILE A 61 -6.42 9.35 3.20
CA ILE A 61 -6.07 9.54 1.80
C ILE A 61 -5.63 10.99 1.67
N ASP A 62 -4.38 11.17 1.28
CA ASP A 62 -3.76 12.48 1.06
C ASP A 62 -3.87 12.86 -0.43
N ASP A 63 -3.47 14.08 -0.79
CA ASP A 63 -3.90 14.71 -2.04
C ASP A 63 -3.26 14.08 -3.29
N GLU A 64 -1.95 13.90 -3.27
CA GLU A 64 -1.17 13.49 -4.46
C GLU A 64 0.19 12.92 -4.09
N LEU A 65 0.87 12.39 -5.11
CA LEU A 65 2.31 12.14 -5.07
C LEU A 65 3.08 13.31 -5.68
N ASN A 66 4.20 13.70 -5.07
CA ASN A 66 5.15 14.62 -5.71
C ASN A 66 6.03 13.91 -6.76
N ASP A 67 6.88 14.68 -7.46
CA ASP A 67 7.79 14.17 -8.50
C ASP A 67 8.80 13.12 -7.99
N GLU A 68 9.03 13.06 -6.68
CA GLU A 68 9.93 12.10 -6.02
C GLU A 68 9.19 10.84 -5.52
N GLY A 69 7.87 10.77 -5.72
CA GLY A 69 7.04 9.63 -5.30
C GLY A 69 6.64 9.64 -3.83
N PHE A 70 6.78 10.76 -3.13
CA PHE A 70 6.28 10.93 -1.76
C PHE A 70 4.83 11.39 -1.76
N ILE A 71 4.06 10.89 -0.80
CA ILE A 71 2.70 11.34 -0.51
C ILE A 71 2.75 12.77 0.05
N VAL A 72 1.89 13.66 -0.44
CA VAL A 72 1.77 15.06 -0.02
C VAL A 72 0.32 15.34 0.42
N PRO A 73 0.08 15.96 1.60
CA PRO A 73 1.08 16.47 2.57
C PRO A 73 1.90 15.37 3.28
N GLY A 74 1.36 14.16 3.38
CA GLY A 74 2.04 12.95 3.83
C GLY A 74 2.61 13.03 5.24
N LEU A 75 3.57 12.14 5.49
CA LEU A 75 4.24 12.01 6.79
C LEU A 75 5.78 11.96 6.69
N GLY A 76 6.35 12.20 5.50
CA GLY A 76 7.77 11.94 5.22
C GLY A 76 8.08 10.44 5.21
N ASP A 77 9.35 10.07 5.42
CA ASP A 77 9.75 8.67 5.44
C ASP A 77 9.25 7.95 6.71
N ALA A 78 8.33 6.99 6.53
CA ALA A 78 7.74 6.24 7.64
C ALA A 78 8.75 5.36 8.38
N GLY A 79 9.74 4.80 7.67
CA GLY A 79 10.78 3.97 8.25
C GLY A 79 11.68 4.77 9.17
N ASP A 80 12.17 5.90 8.69
CA ASP A 80 13.01 6.81 9.49
C ASP A 80 12.29 7.30 10.74
N ARG A 81 11.01 7.64 10.62
CA ARG A 81 10.21 8.07 11.77
C ARG A 81 9.94 6.94 12.77
N SER A 82 9.76 5.72 12.28
CA SER A 82 9.46 4.55 13.12
C SER A 82 10.69 4.06 13.87
N PHE A 83 11.85 4.03 13.19
CA PHE A 83 13.08 3.45 13.72
C PHE A 83 14.11 4.48 14.21
N ARG A 84 13.84 5.78 14.03
CA ARG A 84 14.72 6.90 14.41
C ARG A 84 16.11 6.77 13.80
N THR A 85 16.16 6.56 12.49
CA THR A 85 17.40 6.37 11.73
C THR A 85 17.95 7.66 11.11
N THR A 86 17.19 8.75 11.21
CA THR A 86 17.58 10.14 10.87
C THR A 86 17.33 11.04 12.09
#